data_AF-A0A8J3UX79-F1
#
_entry.id   AF-A0A8J3UX79-F1
#
_cell.length_a   1.000
_cell.length_b   1.000
_cell.length_c   1.000
_cell.angle_alpha   90.00
_cell.angle_beta   90.00
_cell.angle_gamma   90.00
#
_symmetry.space_group_name_H-M   'P 1'
#
loop_
_entity.id
_entity.type
_entity.pdbx_description
1 polymer ?
#
loop_
_entity_poly.entity_id
_entity_poly.type
_entity_poly.pdbx_seq_one_letter_code
_entity_poly.pdbx_strand_id
1 'polypeptide(L)' 'MTKLNQILAVEKGVKADAQRKVTDAYHTIQKSPLLSGISRSYQPIDDEGEQLPPESTRVQVQVATS' A
#
# COMPACT_ATOMS: atom_id res chain seq x y z
N MET A 1 3.48 -11.66 -43.17
CA MET A 1 2.94 -12.66 -42.23
C MET A 1 3.22 -12.18 -40.81
N THR A 2 2.29 -11.46 -40.16
CA THR A 2 2.32 -11.33 -38.70
C THR A 2 1.68 -12.59 -38.14
N LYS A 3 2.46 -13.66 -37.95
CA LYS A 3 1.87 -14.99 -37.73
C LYS A 3 2.49 -15.65 -36.52
N LEU A 4 1.70 -15.71 -35.44
CA LEU A 4 1.96 -16.47 -34.23
C LEU A 4 3.14 -16.02 -33.36
N ASN A 5 4.37 -15.92 -33.89
CA ASN A 5 5.55 -15.55 -33.09
C ASN A 5 5.43 -14.16 -32.45
N GLN A 6 4.87 -13.20 -33.19
CA GLN A 6 4.61 -11.85 -32.69
C GLN A 6 3.49 -11.83 -31.64
N ILE A 7 2.43 -12.63 -31.85
CA ILE A 7 1.32 -12.76 -30.89
C ILE A 7 1.84 -13.36 -29.57
N LEU A 8 2.69 -14.40 -29.66
CA LEU A 8 3.36 -14.99 -28.51
C LEU A 8 4.26 -13.99 -27.78
N ALA A 9 4.97 -13.12 -28.50
CA ALA A 9 5.79 -12.09 -27.88
C ALA A 9 4.94 -11.08 -27.10
N VAL A 10 3.81 -10.64 -27.68
CA VAL A 10 2.88 -9.73 -27.01
C VAL A 10 2.24 -10.39 -25.79
N GLU A 11 1.76 -11.63 -25.90
CA GLU A 11 1.16 -12.36 -24.77
C GLU A 11 2.12 -12.48 -23.60
N LYS A 12 3.37 -12.87 -23.85
CA LYS A 12 4.41 -12.95 -22.81
C LYS A 12 4.67 -11.59 -22.16
N GLY A 13 4.73 -10.52 -22.96
CA GLY A 13 4.92 -9.17 -22.46
C GLY A 13 3.76 -8.73 -21.55
N VAL A 14 2.53 -8.92 -22.00
CA VAL A 14 1.32 -8.58 -21.23
C VAL A 14 1.23 -9.41 -19.95
N LYS A 15 1.52 -10.71 -20.01
CA LYS A 15 1.50 -11.59 -18.84
C LYS A 15 2.55 -11.18 -17.80
N ALA A 16 3.78 -10.87 -18.24
CA ALA A 16 4.84 -10.43 -17.35
C ALA A 16 4.50 -9.08 -16.70
N ASP A 17 3.94 -8.13 -17.47
CA ASP A 17 3.49 -6.84 -16.95
C ASP A 17 2.34 -6.98 -15.94
N ALA A 18 1.35 -7.82 -16.25
CA ALA A 18 0.24 -8.11 -15.33
C ALA A 18 0.74 -8.72 -14.02
N GLN A 19 1.65 -9.71 -14.09
CA GLN A 19 2.25 -10.32 -12.90
C GLN A 19 3.03 -9.28 -12.08
N ARG A 20 3.82 -8.42 -12.73
CA ARG A 20 4.56 -7.36 -12.06
C ARG A 20 3.62 -6.41 -11.32
N LYS A 21 2.58 -5.92 -11.99
CA LYS A 21 1.59 -5.01 -11.37
C LYS A 21 0.91 -5.62 -10.15
N VAL A 22 0.55 -6.91 -10.22
CA VAL A 22 -0.03 -7.63 -9.07
C VAL A 22 0.99 -7.73 -7.93
N THR A 23 2.24 -8.08 -8.24
CA THR A 23 3.31 -8.15 -7.24
C THR A 23 3.60 -6.80 -6.59
N ASP A 24 3.64 -5.72 -7.35
CA ASP A 24 3.88 -4.37 -6.84
C ASP A 24 2.73 -3.90 -5.93
N ALA A 25 1.48 -4.18 -6.33
CA ALA A 25 0.31 -3.92 -5.51
C ALA A 25 0.34 -4.74 -4.21
N TYR A 26 0.72 -6.03 -4.29
CA TYR A 26 0.85 -6.90 -3.12
C TYR A 26 1.87 -6.36 -2.11
N HIS A 27 3.07 -5.98 -2.56
CA HIS A 27 4.11 -5.43 -1.68
C HIS A 27 3.69 -4.10 -1.04
N THR A 28 2.91 -3.30 -1.75
CA THR A 28 2.37 -2.04 -1.23
C THR A 28 1.32 -2.31 -0.14
N ILE A 29 0.36 -3.20 -0.41
CA ILE A 29 -0.76 -3.50 0.49
C ILE A 29 -0.31 -4.28 1.72
N GLN A 30 0.72 -5.12 1.60
CA GLN A 30 1.31 -5.83 2.73
C GLN A 30 1.82 -4.88 3.83
N LYS A 31 2.19 -3.66 3.47
CA LYS A 31 2.65 -2.62 4.39
C LYS A 31 1.49 -1.77 4.89
N SER A 32 0.55 -2.39 5.60
CA SER A 32 -0.67 -1.75 6.14
C SER A 32 -0.46 -0.38 6.82
N PRO A 33 0.62 -0.13 7.59
CA PRO A 33 0.88 1.20 8.18
C PRO A 33 1.08 2.33 7.15
N LEU A 34 1.47 2.03 5.91
CA LEU A 34 1.61 3.06 4.86
C LEU A 34 0.25 3.56 4.37
N LEU A 35 -0.79 2.74 4.53
CA LEU A 35 -2.16 2.98 4.08
C LEU A 35 -3.05 3.51 5.21
N SER A 36 -2.56 3.54 6.45
CA SER A 36 -3.31 3.97 7.63
C SER A 36 -2.61 5.14 8.32
N GLY A 37 -3.39 6.17 8.63
CA GLY A 37 -2.96 7.24 9.52
C GLY A 37 -3.42 6.94 10.94
N ILE A 38 -2.61 7.29 11.93
CA ILE A 38 -2.99 7.25 13.35
C ILE A 38 -2.73 8.63 13.95
N SER A 39 -3.68 9.10 14.76
CA SER A 39 -3.52 10.27 15.63
C SER A 39 -4.21 9.95 16.94
N ARG A 40 -3.44 9.75 18.00
CA ARG A 40 -3.95 9.44 19.35
C ARG A 40 -3.37 10.39 20.38
N SER A 41 -4.26 10.96 21.16
CA SER A 41 -3.94 11.69 22.39
C SER A 41 -4.56 10.94 23.56
N TYR A 42 -3.76 10.63 24.57
CA TYR A 42 -4.22 9.92 25.75
C TYR A 42 -4.51 10.91 26.89
N GLN A 43 -5.58 10.67 27.64
CA GLN A 43 -5.86 11.34 28.91
C GLN A 43 -5.57 10.39 30.06
N PRO A 44 -4.91 10.86 31.13
CA PRO A 44 -4.79 10.10 32.37
C PRO A 44 -6.16 9.68 32.89
N ILE A 45 -6.23 8.49 33.51
CA ILE A 45 -7.48 7.94 34.07
C ILE A 45 -7.84 8.68 35.37
N ASP A 46 -6.84 9.11 36.12
CA ASP A 46 -6.93 9.91 37.34
C ASP A 46 -5.71 10.85 37.46
N ASP A 47 -5.69 11.66 38.52
CA ASP A 47 -4.67 12.71 38.74
C ASP A 47 -3.26 12.16 39.03
N GLU A 48 -3.14 10.89 39.41
CA GLU A 48 -1.86 10.19 39.60
C GLU A 48 -1.49 9.29 38.40
N GLY A 49 -2.33 9.28 37.37
CA GLY A 49 -2.21 8.41 36.21
C GLY A 49 -1.03 8.76 35.31
N GLU A 50 -0.44 7.72 34.70
CA GLU A 50 0.67 7.90 33.77
C GLU A 50 0.20 8.60 32.49
N GLN A 51 0.84 9.73 32.18
CA GLN A 51 0.59 10.43 30.93
C GLN A 51 1.43 9.83 29.80
N LEU A 52 0.75 9.10 28.90
CA LEU A 52 1.39 8.54 27.71
C LEU A 52 1.62 9.63 26.64
N PRO A 53 2.75 9.56 25.89
CA PRO A 53 3.02 10.50 24.82
C PRO A 53 2.00 10.34 23.68
N PRO A 54 1.68 11.43 22.96
CA PRO A 54 0.82 11.36 21.79
C PRO A 54 1.49 10.57 20.65
N GLU A 55 0.70 9.80 19.91
CA GLU A 55 1.15 9.04 18.74
C GLU A 55 0.60 9.67 17.45
N SER A 56 1.46 9.87 16.45
CA SER A 56 1.04 10.38 15.14
C SER A 56 1.82 9.74 13.99
N THR A 57 1.07 9.15 13.04
CA THR A 57 1.58 8.60 11.78
C THR A 57 0.70 9.08 10.65
N ARG A 58 1.29 9.65 9.60
CA ARG A 58 0.56 10.09 8.39
C ARG A 58 0.48 8.96 7.37
N VAL A 59 -0.61 8.94 6.60
CA VAL A 59 -0.75 8.08 5.43
C VAL A 59 0.34 8.43 4.41
N GLN A 60 1.06 7.42 3.92
CA GLN A 60 2.17 7.59 2.99
C GLN A 60 1.83 7.20 1.55
N VAL A 61 0.82 6.33 1.37
CA VAL A 61 0.33 5.91 0.06
C VAL A 61 -1.15 6.26 -0.06
N GLN A 62 -1.50 7.00 -1.11
CA GLN A 62 -2.87 7.41 -1.40
C GLN A 62 -3.33 6.85 -2.75
N VAL A 63 -4.60 6.51 -2.87
CA VAL A 63 -5.22 6.15 -4.14
C VAL A 63 -5.75 7.44 -4.79
N ALA A 64 -5.30 7.74 -6.00
CA ALA A 64 -5.89 8.83 -6.78
C ALA A 64 -7.36 8.47 -7.05
N THR A 65 -8.27 9.26 -6.48
CA THR A 65 -9.71 9.12 -6.79
C THR A 65 -9.95 9.90 -8.09
N SER A 66 -10.34 9.18 -9.13
CA SER A 66 -10.71 9.74 -10.44
C SER A 66 -12.04 10.46 -10.41
#